data_AF-A0A238UFE8-F1
#
_entry.id   AF-A0A238UFE8-F1
#
_cell.length_a   1.000
_cell.length_b   1.000
_cell.length_c   1.000
_cell.angle_alpha   90.00
_cell.angle_beta   90.00
_cell.angle_gamma   90.00
#
_symmetry.space_group_name_H-M   'P 1'
#
loop_
_entity.id
_entity.type
_entity.pdbx_description
1 polymer ?
#
loop_
_entity_poly.entity_id
_entity_poly.type
_entity_poly.pdbx_seq_one_letter_code
_entity_poly.pdbx_strand_id
1 'polypeptide(L)'
;MIRIITLFILLTAFFCESQELDSLKVLTDKYWKISHWFENDSICFLPKEKPDTDFEGLSESKILKKKKKNLFGEKIRFRKNGTILYRNNMFCPVGESKKRAHSYKLDKNLITIDFETTKWPWRENKVIREKKTFKIVEWNNNKLKIIKCQ
;
A
#
# COMPACT_ATOMS: atom_id res chain seq x y z
N MET A 1 -7.45 23.86 39.35
CA MET A 1 -7.46 23.97 37.88
C MET A 1 -6.35 23.20 37.18
N ILE A 2 -5.11 23.16 37.68
CA ILE A 2 -3.97 22.50 36.99
C ILE A 2 -4.17 20.98 36.79
N ARG A 3 -4.80 20.27 37.73
CA ARG A 3 -5.04 18.81 37.63
C ARG A 3 -6.00 18.38 36.51
N ILE A 4 -6.90 19.26 36.07
CA ILE A 4 -7.88 18.94 35.00
C ILE A 4 -7.21 19.03 33.62
N ILE A 5 -6.28 19.96 33.44
CA ILE A 5 -5.55 20.16 32.18
C ILE A 5 -4.63 18.96 31.90
N THR A 6 -3.94 18.43 32.92
CA THR A 6 -3.07 17.26 32.77
C THR A 6 -3.85 16.01 32.37
N LEU A 7 -5.04 15.80 32.94
CA LEU A 7 -5.91 14.67 32.60
C LEU A 7 -6.41 14.77 31.15
N PHE A 8 -6.74 15.99 30.68
CA PHE A 8 -7.20 16.23 29.31
C PHE A 8 -6.09 15.97 28.27
N ILE A 9 -4.86 16.39 28.55
CA ILE A 9 -3.71 16.15 27.66
C ILE A 9 -3.41 14.65 27.54
N LEU A 10 -3.42 13.93 28.68
CA LEU A 10 -3.22 12.47 28.68
C LEU A 10 -4.30 11.75 27.86
N LEU A 11 -5.57 12.12 28.00
CA LEU A 11 -6.67 11.55 27.21
C LEU A 11 -6.48 11.76 25.70
N THR A 12 -6.04 12.95 25.26
CA THR A 12 -5.80 13.21 23.83
C THR A 12 -4.67 12.38 23.23
N ALA A 13 -3.64 12.04 24.01
CA ALA A 13 -2.56 11.16 23.56
C ALA A 13 -3.05 9.73 23.35
N PHE A 14 -3.87 9.20 24.27
CA PHE A 14 -4.45 7.85 24.17
C PHE A 14 -5.38 7.68 22.95
N PHE A 15 -6.20 8.70 22.63
CA PHE A 15 -7.06 8.65 21.44
C PHE A 15 -6.25 8.66 20.13
N CYS A 16 -5.14 9.40 20.08
CA CYS A 16 -4.27 9.46 18.90
C CYS A 16 -3.58 8.10 18.65
N GLU A 17 -3.08 7.46 19.70
CA GLU A 17 -2.43 6.14 19.59
C GLU A 17 -3.43 5.04 19.16
N SER A 18 -4.66 5.06 19.68
CA SER A 18 -5.72 4.11 19.28
C SER A 18 -6.05 4.21 17.79
N GLN A 19 -6.18 5.43 17.26
CA GLN A 19 -6.52 5.63 15.85
C GLN A 19 -5.38 5.19 14.91
N GLU A 20 -4.12 5.40 15.30
CA GLU A 20 -2.96 4.93 14.55
C GLU A 20 -2.84 3.40 14.55
N LEU A 21 -3.11 2.74 15.68
CA LEU A 21 -3.11 1.28 15.80
C LEU A 21 -4.18 0.63 14.92
N ASP A 22 -5.41 1.16 14.93
CA ASP A 22 -6.51 0.64 14.10
C ASP A 22 -6.23 0.85 12.60
N SER A 23 -5.70 2.02 12.26
CA SER A 23 -5.25 2.33 10.91
C SER A 23 -4.16 1.35 10.44
N LEU A 24 -3.10 1.17 11.21
CA LEU A 24 -2.01 0.23 10.87
C LEU A 24 -2.52 -1.21 10.71
N LYS A 25 -3.47 -1.64 11.55
CA LYS A 25 -4.10 -2.96 11.44
C LYS A 25 -4.82 -3.12 10.11
N VAL A 26 -5.70 -2.18 9.73
CA VAL A 26 -6.42 -2.21 8.44
C VAL A 26 -5.45 -2.21 7.25
N LEU A 27 -4.37 -1.43 7.33
CA LEU A 27 -3.36 -1.35 6.25
C LEU A 27 -2.66 -2.71 6.02
N THR A 28 -2.31 -3.39 7.12
CA THR A 28 -1.48 -4.60 7.11
C THR A 28 -2.26 -5.90 6.93
N ASP A 29 -3.56 -5.89 7.23
CA ASP A 29 -4.45 -7.06 7.09
C ASP A 29 -4.88 -7.32 5.65
N LYS A 30 -4.77 -6.32 4.76
CA LYS A 30 -5.26 -6.40 3.38
C LYS A 30 -4.13 -6.50 2.35
N TYR A 31 -4.48 -7.11 1.23
CA TYR A 31 -3.75 -6.91 -0.01
C TYR A 31 -4.36 -5.70 -0.72
N TRP A 32 -3.51 -4.95 -1.40
CA TRP A 32 -3.89 -3.74 -2.11
C TRP A 32 -3.46 -3.84 -3.57
N LYS A 33 -4.15 -3.10 -4.43
CA LYS A 33 -3.74 -2.75 -5.79
C LYS A 33 -3.86 -1.25 -5.93
N ILE A 34 -3.05 -0.64 -6.80
CA ILE A 34 -3.23 0.77 -7.14
C ILE A 34 -4.17 0.86 -8.34
N SER A 35 -5.16 1.74 -8.27
CA SER A 35 -5.99 2.06 -9.43
C SER A 35 -5.21 2.93 -10.42
N HIS A 36 -4.62 4.02 -9.91
CA HIS A 36 -3.78 4.94 -10.68
C HIS A 36 -2.62 5.43 -9.84
N TRP A 37 -1.42 5.42 -10.44
CA TRP A 37 -0.21 5.95 -9.84
C TRP A 37 -0.07 7.43 -10.20
N PHE A 38 -0.04 8.30 -9.19
CA PHE A 38 0.24 9.74 -9.32
C PHE A 38 -0.73 10.50 -10.24
N GLU A 39 -1.98 10.05 -10.31
CA GLU A 39 -3.04 10.80 -10.99
C GLU A 39 -3.40 12.01 -10.13
N ASN A 40 -3.16 13.22 -10.64
CA ASN A 40 -3.32 14.48 -9.90
C ASN A 40 -2.59 14.47 -8.55
N ASP A 41 -1.32 14.03 -8.55
CA ASP A 41 -0.48 13.87 -7.35
C ASP A 41 -1.05 12.92 -6.27
N SER A 42 -2.03 12.09 -6.64
CA SER A 42 -2.67 11.15 -5.73
C SER A 42 -2.32 9.70 -6.05
N ILE A 43 -2.35 8.85 -5.02
CA ILE A 43 -2.31 7.40 -5.15
C ILE A 43 -3.56 6.86 -4.48
N CYS A 44 -4.26 5.97 -5.18
CA CYS A 44 -5.46 5.32 -4.68
C CYS A 44 -5.25 3.81 -4.61
N PHE A 45 -5.24 3.29 -3.39
CA PHE A 45 -5.17 1.88 -3.10
C PHE A 45 -6.58 1.32 -2.93
N LEU A 46 -6.84 0.23 -3.63
CA LEU A 46 -8.08 -0.54 -3.53
C LEU A 46 -7.76 -1.92 -2.93
N PRO A 47 -8.63 -2.48 -2.08
CA PRO A 47 -8.42 -3.81 -1.54
C PRO A 47 -8.44 -4.83 -2.69
N LYS A 48 -7.64 -5.86 -2.51
CA LYS A 48 -7.52 -7.00 -3.39
C LYS A 48 -7.67 -8.27 -2.55
N GLU A 49 -8.36 -9.26 -3.10
CA GLU A 49 -8.48 -10.57 -2.47
C GLU A 49 -7.08 -11.14 -2.19
N LYS A 50 -6.94 -11.76 -1.01
CA LYS A 50 -5.75 -12.54 -0.67
C LYS A 50 -5.55 -13.61 -1.74
N PRO A 51 -4.31 -13.86 -2.20
CA PRO A 51 -4.04 -14.97 -3.10
C PRO A 51 -4.55 -16.27 -2.48
N ASP A 52 -5.46 -16.93 -3.19
CA ASP A 52 -5.94 -18.25 -2.80
C ASP A 52 -4.80 -19.25 -3.01
N THR A 53 -4.28 -19.74 -1.89
CA THR A 53 -3.20 -20.74 -1.83
C THR A 53 -3.69 -22.07 -1.31
N ASP A 54 -5.00 -22.21 -1.07
CA ASP A 54 -5.57 -23.48 -0.66
C ASP A 54 -5.88 -24.31 -1.91
N PHE A 55 -5.10 -25.39 -2.03
CA PHE A 55 -5.15 -26.31 -3.14
C PHE A 55 -5.59 -27.71 -2.71
N GLU A 56 -5.93 -27.90 -1.44
CA GLU A 56 -6.30 -29.21 -0.92
C GLU A 56 -7.58 -29.72 -1.61
N GLY A 57 -7.57 -31.00 -2.01
CA GLY A 57 -8.71 -31.65 -2.69
C GLY A 57 -9.04 -31.11 -4.09
N LEU A 58 -8.23 -30.24 -4.69
CA LEU A 58 -8.46 -29.72 -6.04
C LEU A 58 -7.78 -30.57 -7.12
N SER A 59 -8.45 -30.72 -8.25
CA SER A 59 -7.85 -31.28 -9.47
C SER A 59 -6.76 -30.34 -10.03
N GLU A 60 -5.79 -30.91 -10.76
CA GLU A 60 -4.68 -30.15 -11.37
C GLU A 60 -5.16 -28.97 -12.23
N SER A 61 -6.21 -29.16 -13.01
CA SER A 61 -6.81 -28.11 -13.85
C SER A 61 -7.33 -26.93 -13.03
N LYS A 62 -7.95 -27.20 -11.87
CA LYS A 62 -8.43 -26.15 -10.94
C LYS A 62 -7.25 -25.45 -10.26
N ILE A 63 -6.20 -26.19 -9.87
CA ILE A 63 -4.98 -25.62 -9.30
C ILE A 63 -4.32 -24.67 -10.30
N LEU A 64 -4.17 -25.09 -11.56
CA LEU A 64 -3.63 -24.25 -12.65
C LEU A 64 -4.46 -22.98 -12.87
N LYS A 65 -5.79 -23.11 -12.89
CA LYS A 65 -6.70 -21.95 -13.03
C LYS A 65 -6.54 -20.96 -11.88
N LYS A 66 -6.50 -21.43 -10.62
CA LYS A 66 -6.24 -20.59 -9.43
C LYS A 66 -4.87 -19.92 -9.50
N LYS A 67 -3.81 -20.66 -9.83
CA LYS A 67 -2.45 -20.12 -10.01
C LYS A 67 -2.40 -19.03 -11.08
N LYS A 68 -3.07 -19.23 -12.23
CA LYS A 68 -3.14 -18.25 -13.32
C LYS A 68 -3.88 -16.98 -12.91
N LYS A 69 -5.00 -17.07 -12.18
CA LYS A 69 -5.68 -15.89 -11.59
C LYS A 69 -4.74 -15.11 -10.66
N ASN A 70 -3.90 -15.81 -9.91
CA ASN A 70 -2.95 -15.21 -8.98
C ASN A 70 -1.68 -14.62 -9.64
N LEU A 71 -1.40 -14.97 -10.89
CA LEU A 71 -0.18 -14.59 -11.60
C LEU A 71 -0.21 -13.15 -12.09
N PHE A 72 -1.38 -12.56 -12.39
CA PHE A 72 -1.44 -11.28 -13.10
C PHE A 72 -1.83 -10.09 -12.20
N GLY A 73 -1.34 -8.92 -12.62
CA GLY A 73 -1.63 -7.62 -12.03
C GLY A 73 -0.78 -7.27 -10.82
N GLU A 74 -1.04 -6.07 -10.30
CA GLU A 74 -0.33 -5.51 -9.17
C GLU A 74 -0.88 -6.03 -7.82
N LYS A 75 0.01 -6.29 -6.88
CA LYS A 75 -0.27 -6.72 -5.51
C LYS A 75 0.70 -6.02 -4.56
N ILE A 76 0.14 -5.40 -3.54
CA ILE A 76 0.88 -4.64 -2.53
C ILE A 76 0.41 -5.12 -1.16
N ARG A 77 1.35 -5.43 -0.27
CA ARG A 77 1.03 -5.72 1.13
C ARG A 77 1.98 -4.98 2.05
N PHE A 78 1.42 -4.15 2.91
CA PHE A 78 2.14 -3.45 3.96
C PHE A 78 2.38 -4.41 5.13
N ARG A 79 3.58 -4.40 5.71
CA ARG A 79 3.94 -5.22 6.86
C ARG A 79 4.20 -4.32 8.06
N LYS A 80 3.83 -4.79 9.27
CA LYS A 80 4.00 -4.04 10.52
C LYS A 80 5.42 -3.53 10.79
N ASN A 81 6.44 -4.17 10.21
CA ASN A 81 7.84 -3.74 10.29
C ASN A 81 8.21 -2.59 9.34
N GLY A 82 7.24 -1.95 8.67
CA GLY A 82 7.47 -0.85 7.73
C GLY A 82 7.89 -1.29 6.33
N THR A 83 7.97 -2.59 6.02
CA THR A 83 8.29 -3.07 4.66
C THR A 83 7.04 -3.26 3.80
N ILE A 84 7.20 -3.15 2.48
CA ILE A 84 6.15 -3.41 1.50
C ILE A 84 6.52 -4.62 0.65
N LEU A 85 5.65 -5.62 0.65
CA LEU A 85 5.69 -6.70 -0.34
C LEU A 85 5.01 -6.21 -1.62
N TYR A 86 5.81 -5.83 -2.62
CA TYR A 86 5.33 -5.40 -3.92
C TYR A 86 5.56 -6.46 -5.00
N ARG A 87 4.51 -6.80 -5.74
CA ARG A 87 4.58 -7.66 -6.92
C ARG A 87 3.72 -7.06 -8.03
N ASN A 88 4.29 -6.90 -9.21
CA ASN A 88 3.53 -6.46 -10.37
C ASN A 88 3.92 -7.29 -11.58
N ASN A 89 2.94 -8.06 -12.07
CA ASN A 89 3.09 -8.90 -13.24
C ASN A 89 2.18 -8.34 -14.34
N MET A 90 2.74 -7.43 -15.15
CA MET A 90 2.08 -6.82 -16.32
C MET A 90 2.24 -7.72 -17.55
N PHE A 91 1.20 -7.81 -18.37
CA PHE A 91 1.25 -8.48 -19.67
C PHE A 91 1.50 -7.41 -20.74
N CYS A 92 2.73 -7.36 -21.29
CA CYS A 92 3.23 -6.35 -22.23
C CYS A 92 3.48 -4.94 -21.64
N PRO A 93 4.74 -4.59 -21.28
CA PRO A 93 5.07 -3.33 -20.61
C PRO A 93 5.45 -2.16 -21.53
N VAL A 94 5.20 -2.25 -22.84
CA VAL A 94 5.68 -1.24 -23.81
C VAL A 94 5.05 0.13 -23.50
N GLY A 95 5.89 1.16 -23.35
CA GLY A 95 5.47 2.52 -23.00
C GLY A 95 5.17 2.74 -21.50
N GLU A 96 5.19 1.69 -20.66
CA GLU A 96 4.87 1.81 -19.24
C GLU A 96 6.11 2.00 -18.35
N SER A 97 5.99 2.89 -17.36
CA SER A 97 7.02 2.99 -16.31
C SER A 97 6.82 1.90 -15.26
N LYS A 98 7.87 1.12 -15.00
CA LYS A 98 7.91 0.18 -13.88
C LYS A 98 7.99 0.97 -12.59
N LYS A 99 7.10 0.66 -11.63
CA LYS A 99 7.11 1.21 -10.28
C LYS A 99 7.26 0.10 -9.27
N ARG A 100 7.94 0.33 -8.15
CA ARG A 100 8.08 -0.63 -7.06
C ARG A 100 8.15 0.09 -5.73
N ALA A 101 7.23 -0.22 -4.82
CA ALA A 101 7.28 0.28 -3.45
C ALA A 101 8.05 -0.71 -2.55
N HIS A 102 8.89 -0.18 -1.64
CA HIS A 102 9.80 -0.97 -0.81
C HIS A 102 9.49 -0.88 0.68
N SER A 103 9.21 0.32 1.17
CA SER A 103 8.92 0.55 2.58
C SER A 103 7.95 1.72 2.76
N TYR A 104 7.38 1.78 3.95
CA TYR A 104 6.52 2.88 4.38
C TYR A 104 6.81 3.26 5.83
N LYS A 105 6.49 4.52 6.14
CA LYS A 105 6.35 5.02 7.50
C LYS A 105 4.99 5.71 7.61
N LEU A 106 4.24 5.37 8.65
CA LEU A 106 2.99 6.03 8.99
C LEU A 106 3.26 6.96 10.19
N ASP A 107 2.74 8.18 10.13
CA ASP A 107 2.84 9.17 11.19
C ASP A 107 1.57 10.01 11.14
N LYS A 108 0.66 9.81 12.10
CA LYS A 108 -0.66 10.44 12.12
C LYS A 108 -1.42 10.23 10.81
N ASN A 109 -1.68 11.33 10.09
CA ASN A 109 -2.37 11.34 8.80
C ASN A 109 -1.40 11.40 7.60
N LEU A 110 -0.12 11.14 7.82
CA LEU A 110 0.90 11.12 6.78
C LEU A 110 1.40 9.70 6.55
N ILE A 111 1.63 9.37 5.29
CA ILE A 111 2.34 8.17 4.88
C ILE A 111 3.52 8.57 4.02
N THR A 112 4.71 8.14 4.41
CA THR A 112 5.92 8.26 3.59
C THR A 112 6.18 6.92 2.93
N ILE A 113 6.34 6.91 1.60
CA ILE A 113 6.59 5.70 0.82
C ILE A 113 7.93 5.84 0.11
N ASP A 114 8.77 4.81 0.25
CA ASP A 114 10.00 4.62 -0.52
C ASP A 114 9.67 3.78 -1.75
N PHE A 115 9.87 4.33 -2.94
CA PHE A 115 9.62 3.63 -4.19
C PHE A 115 10.66 3.92 -5.25
N GLU A 116 10.77 2.99 -6.18
CA GLU A 116 11.60 3.08 -7.38
C GLU A 116 10.71 3.22 -8.60
N THR A 117 11.15 4.05 -9.55
CA THR A 117 10.53 4.19 -10.87
C THR A 117 11.58 4.00 -11.96
N THR A 118 11.21 3.31 -13.03
CA THR A 118 12.05 3.13 -14.23
C THR A 118 11.18 3.31 -15.45
N LYS A 119 11.52 4.25 -16.33
CA LYS A 119 10.80 4.47 -17.60
C LYS A 119 11.11 3.35 -18.60
N TRP A 120 10.16 3.06 -19.49
CA TRP A 120 10.42 2.17 -20.62
C TRP A 120 11.33 2.86 -21.64
N PRO A 121 12.26 2.14 -22.31
CA PRO A 121 12.66 0.74 -22.07
C PRO A 121 13.51 0.59 -20.81
N TRP A 122 13.17 -0.39 -19.96
CA TRP A 122 13.70 -0.44 -18.58
C TRP A 122 15.19 -0.79 -18.46
N ARG A 123 15.77 -1.46 -19.46
CA ARG A 123 17.20 -1.86 -19.45
C ARG A 123 18.13 -0.69 -19.79
N GLU A 124 17.60 0.30 -20.50
CA GLU A 124 18.36 1.45 -20.99
C GLU A 124 18.20 2.66 -20.06
N ASN A 125 17.08 2.73 -19.34
CA ASN A 125 16.77 3.83 -18.45
C ASN A 125 17.24 3.58 -17.01
N LYS A 126 17.69 4.65 -16.36
CA LYS A 126 18.10 4.62 -14.95
C LYS A 126 16.92 4.36 -14.02
N VAL A 127 17.19 3.64 -12.93
CA VAL A 127 16.27 3.51 -11.80
C VAL A 127 16.36 4.78 -10.97
N ILE A 128 15.22 5.42 -10.72
CA ILE A 128 15.10 6.57 -9.84
C ILE A 128 14.42 6.10 -8.55
N ARG A 129 15.10 6.24 -7.42
CA ARG A 129 14.55 5.92 -6.10
C ARG A 129 14.21 7.19 -5.35
N GLU A 130 13.00 7.29 -4.84
CA GLU A 130 12.50 8.48 -4.17
C GLU A 130 11.73 8.09 -2.91
N LYS A 131 11.77 8.96 -1.91
CA LYS A 131 10.85 8.94 -0.78
C LYS A 131 9.89 10.09 -0.94
N LYS A 132 8.58 9.81 -0.96
CA LYS A 132 7.55 10.86 -0.99
C LYS A 132 6.62 10.71 0.20
N THR A 133 6.24 11.85 0.75
CA THR A 133 5.27 11.95 1.85
C THR A 133 3.94 12.40 1.29
N PHE A 134 2.89 11.68 1.69
CA PHE A 134 1.52 11.90 1.26
C PHE A 134 0.63 12.09 2.47
N LYS A 135 -0.35 12.98 2.35
CA LYS A 135 -1.45 13.12 3.29
C LYS A 135 -2.53 12.09 2.97
N ILE A 136 -2.98 11.38 3.99
CA ILE A 136 -4.11 10.46 3.91
C ILE A 136 -5.38 11.30 3.93
N VAL A 137 -6.15 11.25 2.84
CA VAL A 137 -7.38 12.04 2.68
C VAL A 137 -8.63 11.16 2.77
N GLU A 138 -8.50 9.86 2.54
CA GLU A 138 -9.59 8.91 2.68
C GLU A 138 -9.03 7.57 3.15
N TRP A 139 -9.58 7.04 4.25
CA TRP A 139 -9.24 5.72 4.75
C TRP A 139 -10.50 5.00 5.19
N ASN A 140 -10.87 3.95 4.48
CA ASN A 140 -11.93 3.04 4.88
C ASN A 140 -11.62 1.60 4.43
N ASN A 141 -12.59 0.70 4.60
CA ASN A 141 -12.40 -0.70 4.26
C ASN A 141 -12.23 -0.98 2.76
N ASN A 142 -12.65 -0.04 1.91
CA ASN A 142 -12.74 -0.21 0.47
C ASN A 142 -11.69 0.61 -0.28
N LYS A 143 -11.02 1.55 0.38
CA LYS A 143 -10.13 2.50 -0.27
C LYS A 143 -9.20 3.17 0.72
N LEU A 144 -7.97 3.36 0.28
CA LEU A 144 -7.01 4.28 0.88
C LEU A 144 -6.58 5.27 -0.20
N LYS A 145 -6.93 6.54 -0.05
CA LYS A 145 -6.52 7.62 -0.96
C LYS A 145 -5.52 8.52 -0.24
N ILE A 146 -4.39 8.75 -0.90
CA ILE A 146 -3.31 9.59 -0.41
C ILE A 146 -2.94 10.64 -1.46
N ILE A 147 -2.61 11.86 -1.03
CA ILE A 147 -2.26 12.99 -1.90
C ILE A 147 -0.89 13.53 -1.49
N LYS A 148 -0.02 13.82 -2.46
CA LYS A 148 1.32 14.34 -2.22
C LYS A 148 1.24 15.63 -1.39
N CYS A 149 2.08 15.74 -0.35
CA CYS A 149 2.23 17.01 0.35
C CYS A 149 2.96 17.99 -0.58
N GLN A 150 2.46 19.23 -0.68
CA GLN A 150 3.16 20.31 -1.40
C GLN A 150 4.49 20.62 -0.73
#